data_AF-A0A2R6DKC2-F1
#
_entry.id   AF-A0A2R6DKC2-F1
#
_cell.length_a   1.000
_cell.length_b   1.000
_cell.length_c   1.000
_cell.angle_alpha   90.00
_cell.angle_beta   90.00
_cell.angle_gamma   90.00
#
_symmetry.space_group_name_H-M   'P 1'
#
loop_
_entity.id
_entity.type
_entity.pdbx_description
1 polymer ?
#
loop_
_entity_poly.entity_id
_entity_poly.type
_entity_poly.pdbx_seq_one_letter_code
_entity_poly.pdbx_strand_id
1 'polypeptide(L)'
;MQSDGPPARPKSAASGPVRFRSGRSETGLVGVEIPEAYGGAGMGSLESVLVSEELSRVDAGVRAAIGIEFGSRMIAAYGSDAQKERFLRGITSGKLIGAMANTEPAHGSDAVSIETRAERVRADGGSEEYVIDGTKTFT
;
A
#
# COMPACT_ATOMS: atom_id res chain seq x y z
N MET A 1 15.55 -44.48 -8.03
CA MET A 1 15.76 -43.46 -9.07
C MET A 1 14.97 -42.23 -8.63
N GLN A 2 15.55 -41.41 -7.75
CA GLN A 2 14.92 -40.17 -7.30
C GLN A 2 15.26 -39.11 -8.34
N SER A 3 14.24 -38.56 -9.00
CA SER A 3 14.40 -37.47 -9.95
C SER A 3 14.66 -36.19 -9.17
N ASP A 4 15.88 -35.66 -9.26
CA ASP A 4 16.20 -34.33 -8.78
C ASP A 4 15.31 -33.32 -9.49
N GLY A 5 14.45 -32.65 -8.72
CA GLY A 5 13.64 -31.54 -9.20
C GLY A 5 14.53 -30.39 -9.68
N PRO A 6 13.99 -29.47 -10.49
CA PRO A 6 14.77 -28.36 -11.02
C PRO A 6 15.38 -27.54 -9.87
N PRO A 7 16.62 -27.04 -10.04
CA PRO A 7 17.32 -26.31 -9.01
C PRO A 7 16.52 -25.08 -8.56
N ALA A 8 16.49 -24.84 -7.25
CA ALA A 8 15.87 -23.65 -6.69
C ALA A 8 16.47 -22.40 -7.32
N ARG A 9 15.61 -21.52 -7.83
CA ARG A 9 16.02 -20.26 -8.46
C ARG A 9 16.79 -19.42 -7.42
N PRO A 10 17.98 -18.87 -7.75
CA PRO A 10 18.72 -18.06 -6.81
C PRO A 10 17.89 -16.85 -6.41
N LYS A 11 17.75 -16.60 -5.10
CA LYS A 11 17.17 -15.35 -4.60
C LYS A 11 18.05 -14.22 -5.12
N SER A 12 17.53 -13.43 -6.06
CA SER A 12 18.27 -12.28 -6.59
C SER A 12 18.67 -11.42 -5.40
N ALA A 13 19.94 -11.01 -5.33
CA ALA A 13 20.39 -10.06 -4.33
C ALA A 13 19.51 -8.82 -4.45
N ALA A 14 18.57 -8.66 -3.51
CA ALA A 14 17.62 -7.58 -3.54
C ALA A 14 18.42 -6.27 -3.57
N SER A 15 18.30 -5.54 -4.67
CA SER A 15 18.63 -4.12 -4.70
C SER A 15 17.96 -3.51 -3.47
N GLY A 16 18.73 -2.88 -2.58
CA GLY A 16 18.21 -2.42 -1.29
C GLY A 16 16.90 -1.63 -1.40
N PRO A 17 16.08 -1.58 -0.35
CA PRO A 17 14.68 -1.12 -0.38
C PRO A 17 14.48 0.27 -1.01
N VAL A 18 15.50 1.13 -0.97
CA VAL A 18 15.49 2.49 -1.54
C VAL A 18 15.56 2.49 -3.08
N ARG A 19 16.31 1.58 -3.72
CA ARG A 19 16.40 1.50 -5.20
C ARG A 19 15.12 0.94 -5.82
N PHE A 20 14.56 -0.08 -5.18
CA PHE A 20 13.28 -0.64 -5.58
C PHE A 20 12.14 0.39 -5.50
N ARG A 21 12.16 1.27 -4.48
CA ARG A 21 11.17 2.34 -4.31
C ARG A 21 11.14 3.37 -5.45
N SER A 22 12.31 3.83 -5.90
CA SER A 22 12.41 4.86 -6.95
C SER A 22 12.10 4.31 -8.35
N GLY A 23 12.59 3.10 -8.67
CA GLY A 23 12.32 2.48 -9.98
C GLY A 23 10.85 2.11 -10.21
N ARG A 24 10.07 1.93 -9.13
CA ARG A 24 8.64 1.61 -9.19
C ARG A 24 7.73 2.81 -9.42
N SER A 25 8.12 3.99 -8.92
CA SER A 25 7.43 5.24 -9.27
C SER A 25 7.71 5.66 -10.71
N GLU A 26 8.94 5.47 -11.19
CA GLU A 26 9.33 5.81 -12.57
C GLU A 26 8.64 4.93 -13.62
N THR A 27 8.28 3.69 -13.27
CA THR A 27 7.58 2.74 -14.16
C THR A 27 6.07 2.90 -14.15
N GLY A 28 5.49 3.75 -13.28
CA GLY A 28 4.05 3.94 -13.14
C GLY A 28 3.31 2.80 -12.43
N LEU A 29 4.02 1.78 -11.95
CA LEU A 29 3.43 0.56 -11.39
C LEU A 29 2.87 0.74 -9.96
N VAL A 30 3.16 1.86 -9.29
CA VAL A 30 2.72 2.16 -7.90
C VAL A 30 1.39 2.93 -7.86
N GLY A 31 0.87 3.35 -9.00
CA GLY A 31 -0.32 4.20 -9.09
C GLY A 31 -1.23 3.84 -10.26
N VAL A 32 -1.38 2.55 -10.57
CA VAL A 32 -2.18 2.08 -11.73
C VAL A 32 -3.58 2.69 -11.72
N GLU A 33 -4.25 2.65 -10.57
CA GLU A 33 -5.63 3.15 -10.43
C GLU A 33 -5.72 4.58 -9.88
N ILE A 34 -4.58 5.20 -9.56
CA ILE A 34 -4.58 6.59 -9.08
C ILE A 34 -4.85 7.50 -10.30
N PRO A 35 -5.77 8.49 -10.20
CA PRO A 35 -6.06 9.38 -11.32
C PRO A 35 -4.82 10.11 -11.85
N GLU A 36 -4.77 10.33 -13.16
CA GLU A 36 -3.66 11.05 -13.83
C GLU A 36 -3.41 12.44 -13.25
N ALA A 37 -4.47 13.12 -12.80
CA ALA A 37 -4.37 14.41 -12.11
C ALA A 37 -3.40 14.38 -10.92
N TYR A 38 -3.21 13.22 -10.28
CA TYR A 38 -2.29 13.01 -9.16
C TYR A 38 -1.02 12.22 -9.54
N GLY A 39 -0.73 12.07 -10.84
CA GLY A 39 0.48 11.39 -11.35
C GLY A 39 0.39 9.86 -11.38
N GLY A 40 -0.82 9.29 -11.27
CA GLY A 40 -1.05 7.87 -11.52
C GLY A 40 -1.39 7.58 -12.98
N ALA A 41 -1.70 6.32 -13.30
CA ALA A 41 -2.02 5.89 -14.66
C ALA A 41 -3.50 6.04 -15.02
N GLY A 42 -4.38 6.36 -14.06
CA GLY A 42 -5.81 6.56 -14.29
C GLY A 42 -6.58 5.34 -14.80
N MET A 43 -6.03 4.13 -14.63
CA MET A 43 -6.59 2.89 -15.15
C MET A 43 -7.62 2.26 -14.19
N GLY A 44 -8.29 1.20 -14.64
CA GLY A 44 -9.30 0.49 -13.89
C GLY A 44 -8.78 -0.77 -13.20
N SER A 45 -9.72 -1.50 -12.61
CA SER A 45 -9.41 -2.74 -11.88
C SER A 45 -8.92 -3.87 -12.78
N LEU A 46 -9.26 -3.87 -14.08
CA LEU A 46 -8.75 -4.87 -15.01
C LEU A 46 -7.24 -4.72 -15.21
N GLU A 47 -6.78 -3.50 -15.49
CA GLU A 47 -5.36 -3.20 -15.69
C GLU A 47 -4.56 -3.48 -14.42
N SER A 48 -5.12 -3.15 -13.25
CA SER A 48 -4.55 -3.47 -11.94
C SER A 48 -4.35 -4.98 -11.74
N VAL A 49 -5.34 -5.80 -12.13
CA VAL A 49 -5.23 -7.26 -12.08
C VAL A 49 -4.16 -7.80 -13.04
N LEU A 50 -4.09 -7.26 -14.26
CA LEU A 50 -3.07 -7.67 -15.24
C LEU A 50 -1.66 -7.32 -14.77
N VAL A 51 -1.45 -6.11 -14.27
CA VAL A 51 -0.17 -5.69 -13.67
C VAL A 51 0.19 -6.59 -12.49
N SER A 52 -0.78 -6.89 -11.64
CA SER A 52 -0.63 -7.81 -10.51
C SER A 52 -0.19 -9.20 -10.92
N GLU A 53 -0.80 -9.77 -11.97
CA GLU A 53 -0.47 -11.08 -12.51
C GLU A 53 0.98 -11.11 -13.01
N GLU A 54 1.37 -10.14 -13.83
CA GLU A 54 2.71 -10.10 -14.44
C GLU A 54 3.81 -9.92 -13.39
N LEU A 55 3.59 -9.09 -12.37
CA LEU A 55 4.51 -8.94 -11.26
C LEU A 55 4.65 -10.23 -10.44
N SER A 56 3.52 -10.89 -10.16
CA SER A 56 3.49 -12.14 -9.39
C SER A 56 4.14 -13.30 -10.11
N ARG A 57 4.10 -13.31 -11.46
CA ARG A 57 4.78 -14.31 -12.29
C ARG A 57 6.30 -14.28 -12.11
N VAL A 58 6.85 -13.11 -11.78
CA VAL A 58 8.28 -12.92 -11.48
C VAL A 58 8.56 -13.17 -10.00
N ASP A 59 7.89 -12.43 -9.11
CA ASP A 59 8.09 -12.48 -7.66
C ASP A 59 6.86 -11.94 -6.90
N ALA A 60 6.24 -12.79 -6.08
CA ALA A 60 5.06 -12.42 -5.30
C ALA A 60 5.35 -11.38 -4.20
N GLY A 61 6.57 -11.32 -3.67
CA GLY A 61 7.01 -10.31 -2.71
C GLY A 61 7.14 -8.92 -3.34
N VAL A 62 7.59 -8.85 -4.60
CA VAL A 62 7.60 -7.60 -5.38
C VAL A 62 6.18 -7.06 -5.57
N ARG A 63 5.24 -7.93 -5.94
CA ARG A 63 3.81 -7.57 -6.02
C ARG A 63 3.26 -7.13 -4.66
N ALA A 64 3.51 -7.89 -3.61
CA ALA A 64 3.04 -7.55 -2.26
C ALA A 64 3.54 -6.17 -1.83
N ALA A 65 4.80 -5.86 -2.11
CA ALA A 65 5.35 -4.55 -1.81
C ALA A 65 4.71 -3.41 -2.63
N ILE A 66 4.07 -3.67 -3.79
CA ILE A 66 3.29 -2.71 -4.59
C ILE A 66 1.87 -2.51 -4.05
N GLY A 67 1.36 -3.44 -3.24
CA GLY A 67 -0.03 -3.48 -2.77
C GLY A 67 -0.46 -2.36 -1.82
N ILE A 68 -0.56 -1.14 -2.32
CA ILE A 68 -1.15 0.03 -1.64
C ILE A 68 -2.48 0.46 -2.27
N GLU A 69 -3.00 -0.35 -3.19
CA GLU A 69 -4.20 -0.12 -4.00
C GLU A 69 -5.40 0.20 -3.10
N PHE A 70 -5.58 -0.52 -2.00
CA PHE A 70 -6.72 -0.28 -1.11
C PHE A 70 -6.71 1.10 -0.45
N GLY A 71 -5.59 1.49 0.17
CA GLY A 71 -5.48 2.79 0.84
C GLY A 71 -5.59 3.97 -0.12
N SER A 72 -4.94 3.87 -1.28
CA SER A 72 -5.02 4.90 -2.32
C SER A 72 -6.42 5.02 -2.93
N ARG A 73 -7.12 3.92 -3.17
CA ARG A 73 -8.53 3.93 -3.61
C ARG A 73 -9.46 4.59 -2.59
N MET A 74 -9.28 4.33 -1.29
CA MET A 74 -10.10 4.96 -0.25
C MET A 74 -9.89 6.48 -0.21
N ILE A 75 -8.66 6.96 -0.35
CA ILE A 75 -8.35 8.39 -0.42
C ILE A 75 -8.91 9.02 -1.71
N ALA A 76 -8.78 8.34 -2.84
CA ALA A 76 -9.33 8.81 -4.12
C ALA A 76 -10.86 8.92 -4.09
N ALA A 77 -11.55 7.99 -3.43
CA ALA A 77 -13.01 8.00 -3.33
C ALA A 77 -13.55 8.99 -2.28
N TYR A 78 -12.95 9.02 -1.08
CA TYR A 78 -13.55 9.69 0.09
C TYR A 78 -12.71 10.83 0.67
N GLY A 79 -11.48 11.02 0.20
CA GLY A 79 -10.62 12.08 0.69
C GLY A 79 -11.07 13.47 0.24
N SER A 80 -10.78 14.49 1.05
CA SER A 80 -10.84 15.88 0.62
C SER A 80 -9.82 16.16 -0.47
N ASP A 81 -9.98 17.27 -1.20
CA ASP A 81 -9.01 17.66 -2.24
C ASP A 81 -7.60 17.82 -1.69
N ALA A 82 -7.48 18.39 -0.48
CA ALA A 82 -6.20 18.51 0.21
C ALA A 82 -5.59 17.14 0.58
N GLN A 83 -6.40 16.16 0.98
CA GLN A 83 -5.93 14.80 1.26
C GLN A 83 -5.49 14.09 -0.02
N LYS A 84 -6.28 14.18 -1.10
CA LYS A 84 -5.96 13.59 -2.40
C LYS A 84 -4.65 14.15 -2.94
N GLU A 85 -4.50 15.48 -2.95
CA GLU A 85 -3.30 16.15 -3.42
C GLU A 85 -2.05 15.73 -2.62
N ARG A 86 -2.15 15.74 -1.28
CA ARG A 86 -1.03 15.36 -0.41
C ARG A 86 -0.64 13.89 -0.56
N PHE A 87 -1.60 12.99 -0.47
CA PHE A 87 -1.32 11.56 -0.32
C PHE A 87 -1.16 10.85 -1.67
N LEU A 88 -2.03 11.11 -2.64
CA LEU A 88 -1.96 10.43 -3.94
C LEU A 88 -0.71 10.85 -4.71
N ARG A 89 -0.36 12.14 -4.73
CA ARG A 89 0.92 12.57 -5.33
C ARG A 89 2.13 12.08 -4.55
N GLY A 90 2.04 12.05 -3.22
CA GLY A 90 3.11 11.52 -2.38
C GLY A 90 3.38 10.05 -2.68
N ILE A 91 2.33 9.27 -2.92
CA ILE A 91 2.41 7.88 -3.32
C ILE A 91 3.01 7.73 -4.73
N THR A 92 2.46 8.42 -5.73
CA THR A 92 2.89 8.27 -7.14
C THR A 92 4.32 8.75 -7.36
N SER A 93 4.76 9.77 -6.63
CA SER A 93 6.15 10.24 -6.63
C SER A 93 7.12 9.33 -5.85
N GLY A 94 6.62 8.28 -5.19
CA GLY A 94 7.42 7.41 -4.33
C GLY A 94 7.86 8.03 -3.00
N LYS A 95 7.50 9.29 -2.69
CA LYS A 95 7.83 9.96 -1.43
C LYS A 95 7.11 9.37 -0.21
N LEU A 96 5.94 8.76 -0.42
CA LEU A 96 5.17 8.04 0.58
C LEU A 96 5.07 6.56 0.25
N ILE A 97 5.03 5.73 1.28
CA ILE A 97 4.64 4.31 1.21
C ILE A 97 3.40 4.16 2.08
N GLY A 98 2.40 3.45 1.58
CA GLY A 98 1.22 3.08 2.35
C GLY A 98 1.38 1.70 3.02
N ALA A 99 0.68 1.52 4.13
CA ALA A 99 0.46 0.23 4.77
C ALA A 99 -1.00 0.18 5.26
N MET A 100 -1.53 -1.03 5.43
CA MET A 100 -2.91 -1.23 5.89
C MET A 100 -2.92 -1.68 7.35
N ALA A 101 -3.33 -0.78 8.24
CA ALA A 101 -3.30 -0.96 9.68
C ALA A 101 -4.64 -1.48 10.23
N ASN A 102 -5.06 -2.69 9.82
CA ASN A 102 -6.36 -3.27 10.18
C ASN A 102 -6.23 -4.32 11.29
N THR A 103 -5.49 -5.40 11.03
CA THR A 103 -5.36 -6.57 11.92
C THR A 103 -4.73 -6.21 13.26
N GLU A 104 -5.30 -6.74 14.33
CA GLU A 104 -4.78 -6.62 15.71
C GLU A 104 -4.33 -7.99 16.23
N PRO A 105 -3.49 -8.04 17.28
CA PRO A 105 -3.03 -9.31 17.85
C PRO A 105 -4.17 -10.28 18.21
N ALA A 106 -5.31 -9.76 18.69
CA ALA A 106 -6.49 -10.54 19.04
C ALA A 106 -7.52 -10.67 17.90
N HIS A 107 -7.47 -9.79 16.88
CA HIS A 107 -8.53 -9.63 15.88
C HIS A 107 -7.98 -9.68 14.46
N GLY A 108 -8.14 -10.83 13.80
CA GLY A 108 -7.82 -11.03 12.38
C GLY A 108 -9.07 -11.00 11.51
N SER A 109 -9.68 -12.16 11.27
CA SER A 109 -10.90 -12.28 10.46
C SER A 109 -12.11 -11.53 11.03
N ASP A 110 -12.17 -11.37 12.36
CA ASP A 110 -13.20 -10.59 13.03
C ASP A 110 -12.79 -9.11 13.15
N ALA A 111 -12.72 -8.42 12.01
CA ALA A 111 -12.23 -7.05 11.93
C ALA A 111 -13.16 -6.00 12.56
N VAL A 112 -14.41 -6.36 12.88
CA VAL A 112 -15.37 -5.42 13.51
C VAL A 112 -15.19 -5.34 15.03
N SER A 113 -14.48 -6.30 15.62
CA SER A 113 -14.22 -6.39 17.06
C SER A 113 -12.89 -5.76 17.49
N ILE A 114 -12.23 -4.99 16.62
CA ILE A 114 -10.96 -4.32 16.92
C ILE A 114 -11.05 -3.43 18.16
N GLU A 115 -9.95 -3.38 18.90
CA GLU A 115 -9.83 -2.68 20.18
C GLU A 115 -9.14 -1.32 20.05
N THR A 116 -8.45 -1.03 18.94
CA THR A 116 -7.85 0.30 18.69
C THR A 116 -8.91 1.39 18.82
N ARG A 117 -8.63 2.39 19.66
CA ARG A 117 -9.54 3.50 19.94
C ARG A 117 -9.04 4.78 19.30
N ALA A 118 -9.99 5.63 18.89
CA ALA A 118 -9.74 6.99 18.48
C ALA A 118 -10.60 7.92 19.33
N GLU A 119 -10.00 8.52 20.35
CA GLU A 119 -10.68 9.48 21.23
C GLU A 119 -10.55 10.88 20.66
N ARG A 120 -11.69 11.55 20.45
CA ARG A 120 -11.71 12.93 19.98
C ARG A 120 -11.26 13.86 21.10
N VAL A 121 -10.24 14.68 20.82
CA VAL A 121 -9.71 15.68 21.75
C VAL A 121 -9.68 17.06 21.11
N ARG A 122 -9.63 18.11 21.93
CA ARG A 122 -9.35 19.46 21.46
C ARG A 122 -7.89 19.79 21.66
N ALA A 123 -7.24 20.23 20.61
CA ALA A 123 -5.85 20.65 20.65
C ALA A 123 -5.71 22.09 21.14
N ASP A 124 -4.49 22.44 21.55
CA ASP A 124 -4.12 23.82 21.84
C ASP A 124 -4.27 24.65 20.56
N GLY A 125 -5.27 25.53 20.53
CA GLY A 125 -5.68 26.27 19.33
C GLY A 125 -7.09 25.96 18.84
N GLY A 126 -7.81 25.02 19.49
CA GLY A 126 -9.23 24.78 19.26
C GLY A 126 -9.57 23.89 18.06
N SER A 127 -8.57 23.29 17.41
CA SER A 127 -8.80 22.25 16.40
C SER A 127 -9.23 20.93 17.05
N GLU A 128 -10.05 20.20 16.33
CA GLU A 128 -10.48 18.85 16.71
C GLU A 128 -9.41 17.85 16.23
N GLU A 129 -8.86 17.07 17.16
CA GLU A 129 -7.85 16.03 16.92
C GLU A 129 -8.33 14.69 17.47
N TYR A 130 -7.57 13.63 17.20
CA TYR A 130 -7.82 12.31 17.77
C TYR A 130 -6.57 11.75 18.42
N VAL A 131 -6.71 11.26 19.65
CA VAL A 131 -5.72 10.40 20.29
C VAL A 131 -6.02 8.97 19.89
N ILE A 132 -5.07 8.33 19.22
CA ILE A 132 -5.19 6.94 18.75
C ILE A 132 -4.37 6.05 19.67
N ASP A 133 -5.01 5.06 20.29
CA ASP A 133 -4.37 4.08 21.17
C ASP A 133 -4.76 2.66 20.75
N GLY A 134 -3.75 1.80 20.54
CA GLY A 134 -3.95 0.43 20.07
C GLY A 134 -2.68 -0.16 19.47
N THR A 135 -2.74 -1.42 19.04
CA THR A 135 -1.62 -2.13 18.42
C THR A 135 -2.11 -2.89 17.19
N LYS A 136 -1.36 -2.77 16.09
CA LYS A 136 -1.59 -3.52 14.85
C LYS A 136 -0.49 -4.56 14.64
N THR A 137 -0.81 -5.60 13.89
CA THR A 137 0.12 -6.67 13.55
C THR A 137 0.01 -7.02 12.06
N PHE A 138 1.11 -7.53 11.48
CA PHE A 138 1.22 -7.90 10.07
C PHE A 138 1.02 -6.75 9.05
N THR A 139 1.37 -5.52 9.45
CA THR A 139 1.38 -4.29 8.63
C THR A 139 2.63 -4.11 7.79
#